data_AF-A0A7J3XAN9-F1
#
_entry.id   AF-A0A7J3XAN9-F1
#
_cell.length_a   1.000
_cell.length_b   1.000
_cell.length_c   1.000
_cell.angle_alpha   90.00
_cell.angle_beta   90.00
_cell.angle_gamma   90.00
#
_symmetry.space_group_name_H-M   'P 1'
#
loop_
_entity.id
_entity.type
_entity.pdbx_description
1 polymer ?
#
loop_
_entity_poly.entity_id
_entity_poly.type
_entity_poly.pdbx_seq_one_letter_code
_entity_poly.pdbx_strand_id
1 'polypeptide(L)'
;MRLRQGYVVKIFRPGLKFSELVRTLVRCGEVRGVTFLTKPSPVAVQGPRGRVVEVVVPPASLAADRGVFERCGIAFDYVVVEDSWVEGGFVPVPEDVAVEGGCLLAEHVTEVFGGSFSGGRCRVLCRVSEGQLIRYLLNPLVVDLRGLEGVVLAKYSGRVEVLWSSHPVLYGVELGELVDLELARIEGTRLGHYVKPLAFLGEEPLVLEVPYSSSILFAGYADNMKELAVRSVIYTCLRTSATT
;
A
#
# COMPACT_ATOMS: atom_id res chain seq x y z
N MET A 1 1.30 18.09 -1.49
CA MET A 1 0.67 18.16 -2.84
C MET A 1 -0.55 19.06 -2.79
N ARG A 2 -0.89 19.77 -3.88
CA ARG A 2 -2.10 20.61 -3.94
C ARG A 2 -3.20 19.87 -4.69
N LEU A 3 -4.33 19.61 -4.04
CA LEU A 3 -5.58 19.24 -4.70
C LEU A 3 -6.22 20.53 -5.18
N ARG A 4 -6.55 20.61 -6.47
CA ARG A 4 -7.17 21.79 -7.05
C ARG A 4 -8.69 21.71 -6.93
N GLN A 5 -9.36 22.84 -6.90
CA GLN A 5 -10.79 22.93 -7.09
C GLN A 5 -11.22 22.14 -8.33
N GLY A 6 -12.30 21.37 -8.20
CA GLY A 6 -12.80 20.47 -9.24
C GLY A 6 -12.20 19.06 -9.20
N TYR A 7 -11.15 18.82 -8.40
CA TYR A 7 -10.69 17.46 -8.14
C TYR A 7 -11.79 16.66 -7.44
N VAL A 8 -11.74 15.35 -7.58
CA VAL A 8 -12.65 14.43 -6.91
C VAL A 8 -11.88 13.50 -5.99
N VAL A 9 -12.53 13.07 -4.92
CA VAL A 9 -11.96 12.19 -3.90
C VAL A 9 -12.77 10.91 -3.81
N LYS A 10 -12.09 9.77 -3.84
CA LYS A 10 -12.60 8.44 -3.51
C LYS A 10 -12.06 8.03 -2.15
N ILE A 11 -12.96 7.87 -1.19
CA ILE A 11 -12.63 7.32 0.13
C ILE A 11 -12.67 5.80 0.05
N PHE A 12 -11.62 5.17 0.57
CA PHE A 12 -11.65 3.75 0.80
C PHE A 12 -12.43 3.43 2.08
N ARG A 13 -13.42 2.54 1.98
CA ARG A 13 -14.18 2.01 3.11
C ARG A 13 -13.95 0.50 3.20
N PRO A 14 -14.02 -0.11 4.40
CA PRO A 14 -14.00 -1.56 4.53
C PRO A 14 -15.00 -2.24 3.56
N GLY A 15 -14.58 -3.34 2.94
CA GLY A 15 -15.35 -4.05 1.92
C GLY A 15 -15.24 -3.53 0.49
N LEU A 16 -14.66 -2.33 0.25
CA LEU A 16 -14.31 -1.91 -1.11
C LEU A 16 -13.07 -2.71 -1.58
N LYS A 17 -13.01 -3.13 -2.84
CA LYS A 17 -11.85 -3.84 -3.40
C LYS A 17 -10.84 -2.83 -3.95
N PHE A 18 -9.87 -2.42 -3.13
CA PHE A 18 -8.86 -1.42 -3.50
C PHE A 18 -8.00 -1.92 -4.66
N SER A 19 -7.58 -3.17 -4.60
CA SER A 19 -6.81 -3.85 -5.64
C SER A 19 -7.51 -3.78 -7.01
N GLU A 20 -8.82 -4.01 -7.03
CA GLU A 20 -9.64 -3.95 -8.24
C GLU A 20 -9.77 -2.52 -8.78
N LEU A 21 -9.94 -1.55 -7.90
CA LEU A 21 -9.97 -0.14 -8.28
C LEU A 21 -8.64 0.33 -8.87
N VAL A 22 -7.51 -0.01 -8.24
CA VAL A 22 -6.18 0.33 -8.75
C VAL A 22 -5.91 -0.37 -10.08
N ARG A 23 -6.30 -1.65 -10.21
CA ARG A 23 -6.19 -2.39 -11.47
C ARG A 23 -6.98 -1.72 -12.60
N THR A 24 -8.17 -1.20 -12.32
CA THR A 24 -8.94 -0.41 -13.29
C THR A 24 -8.17 0.85 -13.71
N LEU A 25 -7.64 1.62 -12.76
CA LEU A 25 -6.83 2.80 -13.07
C LEU A 25 -5.60 2.48 -13.91
N VAL A 26 -4.91 1.37 -13.61
CA VAL A 26 -3.74 0.90 -14.37
C VAL A 26 -4.15 0.55 -15.80
N ARG A 27 -5.23 -0.22 -15.98
CA ARG A 27 -5.73 -0.61 -17.31
C ARG A 27 -6.21 0.58 -18.15
N CYS A 28 -6.74 1.61 -17.50
CA CYS A 28 -7.14 2.84 -18.17
C CYS A 28 -5.95 3.75 -18.51
N GLY A 29 -4.75 3.48 -18.00
CA GLY A 29 -3.55 4.30 -18.24
C GLY A 29 -3.54 5.63 -17.47
N GLU A 30 -4.39 5.78 -16.46
CA GLU A 30 -4.64 7.07 -15.81
C GLU A 30 -3.97 7.21 -14.41
N VAL A 31 -3.28 6.18 -13.92
CA VAL A 31 -2.65 6.18 -12.58
C VAL A 31 -1.73 7.37 -12.31
N ARG A 32 -1.07 7.92 -13.33
CA ARG A 32 -0.21 9.12 -13.22
C ARG A 32 -1.01 10.37 -12.79
N GLY A 33 -2.30 10.43 -13.06
CA GLY A 33 -3.19 11.53 -12.68
C GLY A 33 -3.83 11.36 -11.31
N VAL A 34 -3.55 10.25 -10.61
CA VAL A 34 -4.19 9.90 -9.34
C VAL A 34 -3.21 10.03 -8.19
N THR A 35 -3.59 10.81 -7.20
CA THR A 35 -2.88 10.97 -5.92
C THR A 35 -3.42 9.98 -4.90
N PHE A 36 -2.54 9.20 -4.27
CA PHE A 36 -2.82 8.42 -3.08
C PHE A 36 -2.43 9.24 -1.83
N LEU A 37 -3.39 9.40 -0.91
CA LEU A 37 -3.20 10.19 0.31
C LEU A 37 -2.56 9.35 1.42
N THR A 38 -1.48 9.85 2.02
CA THR A 38 -0.73 9.15 3.07
C THR A 38 -1.11 9.59 4.48
N LYS A 39 -1.89 10.67 4.63
CA LYS A 39 -2.36 11.16 5.92
C LYS A 39 -3.82 11.61 5.84
N PRO A 40 -4.55 11.55 6.97
CA PRO A 40 -5.82 12.26 7.09
C PRO A 40 -5.62 13.73 6.69
N SER A 41 -6.48 14.23 5.79
CA SER A 41 -6.34 15.57 5.24
C SER A 41 -7.67 16.31 5.26
N PRO A 42 -7.77 17.51 5.86
CA PRO A 42 -8.96 18.34 5.75
C PRO A 42 -9.08 18.88 4.33
N VAL A 43 -10.28 18.74 3.74
CA VAL A 43 -10.58 19.19 2.38
C VAL A 43 -11.97 19.82 2.37
N ALA A 44 -12.09 20.99 1.76
CA ALA A 44 -13.38 21.62 1.50
C ALA A 44 -14.06 20.94 0.30
N VAL A 45 -15.26 20.41 0.50
CA VAL A 45 -16.00 19.64 -0.51
C VAL A 45 -17.41 20.17 -0.73
N GLN A 46 -17.98 19.84 -1.88
CA GLN A 46 -19.37 20.14 -2.20
C GLN A 46 -20.31 19.24 -1.40
N GLY A 47 -21.01 19.83 -0.45
CA GLY A 47 -22.05 19.19 0.36
C GLY A 47 -23.45 19.28 -0.25
N PRO A 48 -24.46 18.74 0.45
CA PRO A 48 -25.84 18.76 0.01
C PRO A 48 -26.34 20.19 -0.26
N ARG A 49 -27.10 20.37 -1.35
CA ARG A 49 -27.66 21.67 -1.78
C ARG A 49 -26.59 22.74 -2.08
N GLY A 50 -25.38 22.32 -2.46
CA GLY A 50 -24.30 23.21 -2.89
C GLY A 50 -23.58 23.93 -1.74
N ARG A 51 -23.82 23.54 -0.48
CA ARG A 51 -23.08 24.08 0.66
C ARG A 51 -21.64 23.59 0.65
N VAL A 52 -20.69 24.43 1.04
CA VAL A 52 -19.31 24.01 1.29
C VAL A 52 -19.22 23.37 2.66
N VAL A 53 -18.61 22.18 2.74
CA VAL A 53 -18.40 21.44 3.99
C VAL A 53 -16.94 21.02 4.06
N GLU A 54 -16.31 21.20 5.21
CA GLU A 54 -14.98 20.65 5.46
C GLU A 54 -15.09 19.20 5.93
N VAL A 55 -14.38 18.30 5.26
CA VAL A 55 -14.32 16.88 5.63
C VAL A 55 -12.88 16.45 5.82
N VAL A 56 -12.63 15.58 6.79
CA VAL A 56 -11.32 14.92 6.94
C VAL A 56 -11.31 13.68 6.07
N VAL A 57 -10.65 13.77 4.92
CA VAL A 57 -10.42 12.64 4.02
C VAL A 57 -9.40 11.71 4.68
N PRO A 58 -9.70 10.40 4.85
CA PRO A 58 -8.78 9.48 5.51
C PRO A 58 -7.57 9.12 4.63
N PRO A 59 -6.51 8.54 5.24
CA PRO A 59 -5.39 7.98 4.48
C PRO A 59 -5.87 6.84 3.58
N ALA A 60 -5.05 6.49 2.59
CA ALA A 60 -5.37 5.53 1.54
C ALA A 60 -6.55 5.91 0.63
N SER A 61 -7.08 7.13 0.76
CA SER A 61 -8.00 7.71 -0.23
C SER A 61 -7.26 8.07 -1.51
N LEU A 62 -8.01 8.13 -2.61
CA LEU A 62 -7.51 8.56 -3.91
C LEU A 62 -8.12 9.90 -4.29
N ALA A 63 -7.34 10.78 -4.87
CA ALA A 63 -7.79 12.05 -5.41
C ALA A 63 -7.26 12.25 -6.83
N ALA A 64 -8.07 12.79 -7.73
CA ALA A 64 -7.69 13.03 -9.11
C ALA A 64 -8.51 14.15 -9.72
N ASP A 65 -8.14 14.59 -10.92
CA ASP A 65 -9.05 15.35 -11.77
C ASP A 65 -10.33 14.52 -12.05
N ARG A 66 -11.48 15.18 -12.07
CA ARG A 66 -12.77 14.51 -12.27
C ARG A 66 -12.83 13.65 -13.54
N GLY A 67 -12.22 14.14 -14.63
CA GLY A 67 -12.21 13.44 -15.91
C GLY A 67 -11.47 12.11 -15.85
N VAL A 68 -10.49 11.96 -14.96
CA VAL A 68 -9.76 10.68 -14.76
C VAL A 68 -10.72 9.60 -14.29
N PHE A 69 -11.50 9.89 -13.24
CA PHE A 69 -12.43 8.91 -12.67
C PHE A 69 -13.59 8.63 -13.63
N GLU A 70 -14.09 9.63 -14.34
CA GLU A 70 -15.14 9.44 -15.35
C GLU A 70 -14.67 8.55 -16.51
N ARG A 71 -13.46 8.75 -17.04
CA ARG A 71 -12.89 7.88 -18.09
C ARG A 71 -12.67 6.44 -17.61
N CYS A 72 -12.36 6.26 -16.33
CA CYS A 72 -12.15 4.94 -15.73
C CYS A 72 -13.44 4.28 -15.21
N GLY A 73 -14.60 4.96 -15.30
CA GLY A 73 -15.85 4.46 -14.73
C GLY A 73 -15.83 4.32 -13.20
N ILE A 74 -15.01 5.12 -12.50
CA ILE A 74 -14.84 5.06 -11.05
C ILE A 74 -15.73 6.11 -10.38
N ALA A 75 -16.60 5.68 -9.47
CA ALA A 75 -17.38 6.60 -8.66
C ALA A 75 -16.53 7.27 -7.57
N PHE A 76 -16.64 8.59 -7.43
CA PHE A 76 -16.08 9.39 -6.34
C PHE A 76 -17.12 9.67 -5.24
N ASP A 77 -16.64 9.98 -4.04
CA ASP A 77 -17.46 10.34 -2.89
C ASP A 77 -17.64 11.87 -2.77
N TYR A 78 -16.61 12.64 -3.11
CA TYR A 78 -16.61 14.10 -2.94
C TYR A 78 -16.01 14.84 -4.14
N VAL A 79 -16.45 16.08 -4.32
CA VAL A 79 -15.86 17.06 -5.23
C VAL A 79 -15.22 18.18 -4.39
N VAL A 80 -13.94 18.44 -4.62
CA VAL A 80 -13.17 19.50 -3.97
C VAL A 80 -13.61 20.85 -4.51
N VAL A 81 -13.97 21.78 -3.62
CA VAL A 81 -14.47 23.12 -4.01
C VAL A 81 -13.47 24.24 -3.78
N GLU A 82 -12.44 24.00 -2.97
CA GLU A 82 -11.35 24.93 -2.74
C GLU A 82 -10.02 24.18 -2.72
N ASP A 83 -8.96 24.87 -3.14
CA ASP A 83 -7.63 24.29 -3.20
C ASP A 83 -7.16 23.87 -1.81
N SER A 84 -6.71 22.62 -1.69
CA SER A 84 -6.34 22.02 -0.42
C SER A 84 -4.94 21.40 -0.49
N TRP A 85 -4.16 21.56 0.57
CA TRP A 85 -2.84 20.94 0.70
C TRP A 85 -2.98 19.60 1.40
N VAL A 86 -2.54 18.54 0.73
CA VAL A 86 -2.58 17.16 1.23
C VAL A 86 -1.20 16.52 1.19
N GLU A 87 -0.99 15.53 2.06
CA GLU A 87 0.17 14.66 1.99
C GLU A 87 -0.16 13.39 1.21
N GLY A 88 0.68 13.09 0.22
CA GLY A 88 0.49 11.99 -0.69
C GLY A 88 1.39 12.11 -1.91
N GLY A 89 1.22 11.18 -2.84
CA GLY A 89 1.89 11.25 -4.14
C GLY A 89 1.18 10.39 -5.17
N PHE A 90 1.74 10.32 -6.37
CA PHE A 90 1.11 9.65 -7.49
C PHE A 90 1.12 8.13 -7.33
N VAL A 91 -0.01 7.49 -7.65
CA VAL A 91 -0.08 6.03 -7.76
C VAL A 91 0.97 5.55 -8.78
N PRO A 92 1.78 4.52 -8.45
CA PRO A 92 2.82 4.03 -9.35
C PRO A 92 2.23 3.52 -10.66
N VAL A 93 2.93 3.79 -11.75
CA VAL A 93 2.70 3.13 -13.04
C VAL A 93 3.30 1.72 -13.02
N PRO A 94 2.87 0.81 -13.91
CA PRO A 94 3.48 -0.50 -14.08
C PRO A 94 5.02 -0.50 -14.09
N GLU A 95 5.63 0.47 -14.78
CA GLU A 95 7.08 0.56 -14.94
C GLU A 95 7.81 0.97 -13.63
N ASP A 96 7.07 1.48 -12.64
CA ASP A 96 7.64 1.81 -11.33
C ASP A 96 7.80 0.59 -10.44
N VAL A 97 7.10 -0.52 -10.74
CA VAL A 97 7.01 -1.70 -9.88
C VAL A 97 7.79 -2.84 -10.52
N ALA A 98 8.94 -3.15 -9.93
CA ALA A 98 9.71 -4.35 -10.29
C ALA A 98 9.29 -5.54 -9.43
N VAL A 99 9.02 -6.69 -10.02
CA VAL A 99 8.63 -7.92 -9.30
C VAL A 99 9.68 -9.00 -9.54
N GLU A 100 10.27 -9.53 -8.47
CA GLU A 100 11.33 -10.52 -8.51
C GLU A 100 10.94 -11.77 -7.69
N GLY A 101 10.88 -12.92 -8.37
CA GLY A 101 10.51 -14.22 -7.80
C GLY A 101 9.06 -14.61 -8.06
N GLY A 102 8.71 -15.85 -7.69
CA GLY A 102 7.36 -16.42 -7.87
C GLY A 102 6.76 -16.87 -6.54
N CYS A 103 5.98 -15.98 -5.91
CA CYS A 103 5.18 -16.28 -4.73
C CYS A 103 3.83 -15.56 -4.82
N LEU A 104 2.88 -15.92 -3.94
CA LEU A 104 1.53 -15.36 -3.94
C LEU A 104 1.51 -13.82 -3.85
N LEU A 105 2.44 -13.23 -3.09
CA LEU A 105 2.60 -11.76 -3.03
C LEU A 105 2.93 -11.18 -4.42
N ALA A 106 3.89 -11.78 -5.13
CA ALA A 106 4.27 -11.35 -6.49
C ALA A 106 3.12 -11.54 -7.48
N GLU A 107 2.37 -12.64 -7.39
CA GLU A 107 1.21 -12.89 -8.24
C GLU A 107 0.13 -11.80 -8.07
N HIS A 108 -0.23 -11.48 -6.82
CA HIS A 108 -1.20 -10.44 -6.50
C HIS A 108 -0.78 -9.05 -6.96
N VAL A 109 0.51 -8.72 -6.82
CA VAL A 109 1.04 -7.44 -7.31
C VAL A 109 1.04 -7.39 -8.83
N THR A 110 1.47 -8.46 -9.48
CA THR A 110 1.53 -8.57 -10.95
C THR A 110 0.14 -8.48 -11.57
N GLU A 111 -0.88 -9.07 -10.95
CA GLU A 111 -2.27 -8.98 -11.44
C GLU A 111 -2.79 -7.53 -11.50
N VAL A 112 -2.30 -6.66 -10.61
CA VAL A 112 -2.74 -5.26 -10.53
C VAL A 112 -1.86 -4.33 -11.36
N PHE A 113 -0.54 -4.46 -11.25
CA PHE A 113 0.41 -3.53 -11.86
C PHE A 113 1.08 -4.05 -13.12
N GLY A 114 0.90 -5.32 -13.51
CA GLY A 114 1.55 -5.91 -14.68
C GLY A 114 3.03 -6.27 -14.49
N GLY A 115 3.75 -5.61 -13.58
CA GLY A 115 5.12 -5.93 -13.13
C GLY A 115 6.21 -5.84 -14.21
N SER A 116 7.30 -5.12 -13.93
CA SER A 116 8.54 -5.22 -14.73
C SER A 116 9.52 -6.22 -14.11
N PHE A 117 10.28 -6.93 -14.95
CA PHE A 117 11.41 -7.76 -14.49
C PHE A 117 12.72 -6.98 -14.33
N SER A 118 12.75 -5.69 -14.71
CA SER A 118 13.97 -4.88 -14.64
C SER A 118 13.65 -3.40 -14.41
N GLY A 119 14.32 -2.79 -13.41
CA GLY A 119 14.15 -1.37 -13.11
C GLY A 119 12.78 -1.05 -12.52
N GLY A 120 12.75 -0.18 -11.52
CA GLY A 120 11.53 0.22 -10.82
C GLY A 120 11.88 1.14 -9.65
N ARG A 121 10.96 2.02 -9.28
CA ARG A 121 11.07 2.89 -8.09
C ARG A 121 10.98 2.09 -6.79
N CYS A 122 10.35 0.92 -6.84
CA CYS A 122 10.13 0.00 -5.73
C CYS A 122 10.22 -1.44 -6.26
N ARG A 123 10.58 -2.37 -5.37
CA ARG A 123 10.72 -3.78 -5.73
C ARG A 123 9.85 -4.68 -4.87
N VAL A 124 9.26 -5.71 -5.46
CA VAL A 124 8.57 -6.77 -4.75
C VAL A 124 9.44 -8.03 -4.79
N LEU A 125 9.88 -8.52 -3.63
CA LEU A 125 10.81 -9.63 -3.52
C LEU A 125 10.16 -10.83 -2.81
N CYS A 126 10.16 -11.98 -3.46
CA CYS A 126 9.62 -13.22 -2.90
C CYS A 126 10.69 -14.23 -2.46
N ARG A 127 11.92 -14.11 -2.96
CA ARG A 127 13.05 -15.01 -2.66
C ARG A 127 14.33 -14.21 -2.68
N VAL A 128 14.91 -13.98 -1.52
CA VAL A 128 16.10 -13.16 -1.37
C VAL A 128 16.95 -13.75 -0.24
N SER A 129 18.27 -13.60 -0.29
CA SER A 129 19.12 -13.94 0.87
C SER A 129 19.07 -12.80 1.91
N GLU A 130 19.35 -13.06 3.20
CA GLU A 130 19.44 -12.00 4.21
C GLU A 130 20.47 -10.93 3.81
N GLY A 131 21.61 -11.33 3.25
CA GLY A 131 22.63 -10.40 2.77
C GLY A 131 22.16 -9.51 1.63
N GLN A 132 21.36 -10.04 0.71
CA GLN A 132 20.72 -9.23 -0.34
C GLN A 132 19.64 -8.33 0.25
N LEU A 133 18.77 -8.84 1.14
CA LEU A 133 17.73 -8.06 1.80
C LEU A 133 18.33 -6.84 2.49
N ILE A 134 19.38 -7.02 3.31
CA ILE A 134 20.08 -5.93 4.01
C ILE A 134 20.62 -4.88 3.03
N ARG A 135 21.26 -5.31 1.93
CA ARG A 135 21.73 -4.38 0.88
C ARG A 135 20.59 -3.61 0.25
N TYR A 136 19.43 -4.25 0.12
CA TYR A 136 18.25 -3.64 -0.44
C TYR A 136 17.45 -2.81 0.56
N LEU A 137 17.64 -2.93 1.88
CA LEU A 137 16.83 -2.18 2.85
C LEU A 137 16.95 -0.66 2.67
N LEU A 138 18.04 -0.17 2.06
CA LEU A 138 18.23 1.23 1.64
C LEU A 138 17.33 1.67 0.48
N ASN A 139 16.76 0.71 -0.24
CA ASN A 139 15.82 0.93 -1.33
C ASN A 139 14.40 0.57 -0.88
N PRO A 140 13.34 1.12 -1.50
CA PRO A 140 11.98 0.77 -1.16
C PRO A 140 11.61 -0.63 -1.66
N LEU A 141 11.23 -1.51 -0.73
CA LEU A 141 10.88 -2.91 -1.01
C LEU A 141 9.53 -3.30 -0.42
N VAL A 142 8.89 -4.26 -1.07
CA VAL A 142 7.81 -5.07 -0.49
C VAL A 142 8.26 -6.52 -0.51
N VAL A 143 8.35 -7.19 0.63
CA VAL A 143 9.03 -8.50 0.72
C VAL A 143 8.15 -9.55 1.39
N ASP A 144 8.13 -10.77 0.86
CA ASP A 144 7.66 -11.96 1.58
C ASP A 144 8.86 -12.64 2.25
N LEU A 145 8.97 -12.50 3.57
CA LEU A 145 10.10 -12.99 4.35
C LEU A 145 10.13 -14.52 4.44
N ARG A 146 9.05 -15.23 4.11
CA ARG A 146 9.04 -16.69 4.13
C ARG A 146 9.97 -17.31 3.09
N GLY A 147 10.29 -16.55 2.05
CA GLY A 147 11.27 -16.95 1.03
C GLY A 147 12.71 -16.54 1.35
N LEU A 148 13.00 -16.04 2.56
CA LEU A 148 14.36 -15.70 2.98
C LEU A 148 15.16 -16.98 3.25
N GLU A 149 16.33 -17.12 2.65
CA GLU A 149 17.22 -18.25 2.94
C GLU A 149 17.63 -18.26 4.42
N GLY A 150 17.54 -19.42 5.07
CA GLY A 150 17.95 -19.59 6.47
C GLY A 150 16.93 -19.13 7.51
N VAL A 151 15.73 -18.69 7.11
CA VAL A 151 14.65 -18.36 8.04
C VAL A 151 13.91 -19.60 8.50
N VAL A 152 13.60 -19.64 9.79
CA VAL A 152 12.74 -20.66 10.37
C VAL A 152 11.29 -20.24 10.21
N LEU A 153 10.50 -21.09 9.56
CA LEU A 153 9.07 -20.95 9.46
C LEU A 153 8.40 -21.66 10.63
N ALA A 154 7.46 -20.97 11.27
CA ALA A 154 6.61 -21.56 12.29
C ALA A 154 5.14 -21.27 11.98
N LYS A 155 4.27 -22.23 12.29
CA LYS A 155 2.83 -22.10 12.07
C LYS A 155 2.19 -21.37 13.24
N TYR A 156 1.40 -20.36 12.92
CA TYR A 156 0.64 -19.58 13.88
C TYR A 156 -0.80 -19.48 13.44
N SER A 157 -1.67 -19.41 14.43
CA SER A 157 -3.11 -19.30 14.29
C SER A 157 -3.56 -18.21 15.25
N GLY A 158 -4.38 -17.29 14.77
CA GLY A 158 -4.87 -16.23 15.65
C GLY A 158 -5.64 -15.15 14.92
N ARG A 159 -6.00 -14.13 15.69
CA ARG A 159 -6.58 -12.90 15.16
C ARG A 159 -5.46 -11.98 14.70
N VAL A 160 -5.71 -11.29 13.58
CA VAL A 160 -4.82 -10.22 13.15
C VAL A 160 -5.14 -8.94 13.91
N GLU A 161 -4.15 -8.40 14.60
CA GLU A 161 -4.24 -7.13 15.33
C GLU A 161 -3.38 -6.07 14.64
N VAL A 162 -3.86 -4.83 14.61
CA VAL A 162 -3.16 -3.71 13.95
C VAL A 162 -2.81 -2.63 14.98
N LEU A 163 -1.55 -2.19 15.01
CA LEU A 163 -1.10 -1.16 15.96
C LEU A 163 -1.47 0.26 15.52
N TRP A 164 -1.36 0.55 14.22
CA TRP A 164 -1.62 1.87 13.66
C TRP A 164 -2.67 1.80 12.57
N SER A 165 -3.95 1.81 12.97
CA SER A 165 -5.09 1.79 12.03
C SER A 165 -5.14 3.01 11.10
N SER A 166 -4.43 4.10 11.42
CA SER A 166 -4.25 5.27 10.55
C SER A 166 -3.08 5.14 9.57
N HIS A 167 -2.29 4.07 9.64
CA HIS A 167 -1.22 3.82 8.67
C HIS A 167 -1.82 3.53 7.28
N PRO A 168 -1.33 4.14 6.18
CA PRO A 168 -1.95 4.00 4.85
C PRO A 168 -2.06 2.56 4.35
N VAL A 169 -1.11 1.71 4.73
CA VAL A 169 -1.16 0.27 4.42
C VAL A 169 -2.32 -0.44 5.13
N LEU A 170 -2.64 -0.02 6.36
CA LEU A 170 -3.57 -0.70 7.26
C LEU A 170 -4.98 -0.08 7.29
N TYR A 171 -5.16 1.13 6.78
CA TYR A 171 -6.40 1.89 6.96
C TYR A 171 -7.64 1.18 6.38
N GLY A 172 -8.60 0.83 7.23
CA GLY A 172 -9.85 0.19 6.82
C GLY A 172 -9.67 -1.21 6.21
N VAL A 173 -8.54 -1.87 6.49
CA VAL A 173 -8.32 -3.28 6.13
C VAL A 173 -9.02 -4.18 7.14
N GLU A 174 -9.83 -5.11 6.64
CA GLU A 174 -10.41 -6.20 7.43
C GLU A 174 -9.74 -7.51 7.03
N LEU A 175 -8.85 -8.03 7.88
CA LEU A 175 -8.15 -9.30 7.64
C LEU A 175 -8.89 -10.54 8.17
N GLY A 176 -10.09 -10.36 8.71
CA GLY A 176 -10.92 -11.43 9.26
C GLY A 176 -10.45 -11.95 10.63
N GLU A 177 -11.13 -12.98 11.13
CA GLU A 177 -10.73 -13.73 12.32
C GLU A 177 -10.14 -15.09 11.91
N LEU A 178 -9.10 -15.52 12.64
CA LEU A 178 -8.40 -16.80 12.47
C LEU A 178 -7.76 -17.00 11.10
N VAL A 179 -6.51 -16.57 11.03
CA VAL A 179 -5.63 -16.79 9.91
C VAL A 179 -4.58 -17.81 10.33
N ASP A 180 -4.60 -18.99 9.70
CA ASP A 180 -3.56 -20.00 9.86
C ASP A 180 -2.44 -19.74 8.86
N LEU A 181 -1.28 -19.30 9.35
CA LEU A 181 -0.15 -18.96 8.50
C LEU A 181 1.18 -19.48 9.02
N GLU A 182 2.05 -19.78 8.07
CA GLU A 182 3.47 -19.88 8.34
C GLU A 182 4.07 -18.48 8.37
N LEU A 183 4.73 -18.12 9.48
CA LEU A 183 5.44 -16.87 9.65
C LEU A 183 6.95 -17.13 9.68
N ALA A 184 7.69 -16.25 9.01
CA ALA A 184 9.12 -16.09 9.12
C ALA A 184 9.50 -15.50 10.47
N ARG A 185 10.19 -16.26 11.32
CA ARG A 185 10.71 -15.72 12.58
C ARG A 185 11.93 -14.84 12.31
N ILE A 186 11.79 -13.56 12.60
CA ILE A 186 12.87 -12.57 12.44
C ILE A 186 13.63 -12.29 13.76
N GLU A 187 13.14 -12.82 14.88
CA GLU A 187 13.82 -12.71 16.18
C GLU A 187 15.21 -13.34 16.09
N GLY A 188 16.25 -12.58 16.48
CA GLY A 188 17.64 -13.02 16.39
C GLY A 188 18.33 -12.73 15.05
N THR A 189 17.62 -12.23 14.04
CA THR A 189 18.23 -11.69 12.82
C THR A 189 18.67 -10.23 13.03
N ARG A 190 19.59 -9.74 12.20
CA ARG A 190 19.96 -8.31 12.24
C ARG A 190 18.81 -7.41 11.81
N LEU A 191 17.86 -7.95 11.03
CA LEU A 191 16.69 -7.25 10.51
C LEU A 191 15.80 -6.70 11.63
N GLY A 192 15.69 -7.42 12.75
CA GLY A 192 14.86 -7.03 13.91
C GLY A 192 15.14 -5.63 14.46
N HIS A 193 16.36 -5.12 14.31
CA HIS A 193 16.75 -3.78 14.79
C HIS A 193 16.33 -2.64 13.85
N TYR A 194 15.95 -2.95 12.61
CA TYR A 194 15.65 -1.96 11.57
C TYR A 194 14.16 -1.84 11.25
N VAL A 195 13.34 -2.65 11.90
CA VAL A 195 11.93 -2.81 11.56
C VAL A 195 11.02 -2.39 12.71
N LYS A 196 9.82 -1.96 12.33
CA LYS A 196 8.74 -1.54 13.22
C LYS A 196 7.51 -2.40 12.89
N PRO A 197 6.95 -3.17 13.83
CA PRO A 197 5.78 -3.99 13.54
C PRO A 197 4.53 -3.14 13.31
N LEU A 198 3.81 -3.39 12.22
CA LEU A 198 2.55 -2.73 11.86
C LEU A 198 1.33 -3.56 12.28
N ALA A 199 1.41 -4.88 12.09
CA ALA A 199 0.34 -5.82 12.40
C ALA A 199 0.91 -7.12 12.97
N PHE A 200 0.10 -7.82 13.77
CA PHE A 200 0.45 -9.04 14.49
C PHE A 200 -0.55 -10.15 14.21
N LEU A 201 -0.11 -11.39 14.27
CA LEU A 201 -0.96 -12.58 14.35
C LEU A 201 -0.79 -13.18 15.74
N GLY A 202 -1.74 -12.95 16.64
CA GLY A 202 -1.50 -13.15 18.08
C GLY A 202 -0.41 -12.19 18.57
N GLU A 203 0.66 -12.72 19.17
CA GLU A 203 1.78 -11.90 19.67
C GLU A 203 2.92 -11.72 18.64
N GLU A 204 2.80 -12.34 17.48
CA GLU A 204 3.89 -12.46 16.52
C GLU A 204 3.77 -11.42 15.41
N PRO A 205 4.83 -10.67 15.07
CA PRO A 205 4.78 -9.69 13.99
C PRO A 205 4.42 -10.35 12.65
N LEU A 206 3.35 -9.88 12.03
CA LEU A 206 2.87 -10.34 10.72
C LEU A 206 3.32 -9.41 9.60
N VAL A 207 3.19 -8.10 9.81
CA VAL A 207 3.60 -7.07 8.85
C VAL A 207 4.52 -6.10 9.56
N LEU A 208 5.64 -5.80 8.91
CA LEU A 208 6.71 -4.96 9.43
C LEU A 208 6.97 -3.82 8.45
N GLU A 209 7.38 -2.67 8.97
CA GLU A 209 7.86 -1.54 8.19
C GLU A 209 9.34 -1.30 8.48
N VAL A 210 10.12 -0.98 7.45
CA VAL A 210 11.46 -0.40 7.57
C VAL A 210 11.30 1.12 7.44
N PRO A 211 11.28 1.90 8.55
CA PRO A 211 10.73 3.26 8.52
C PRO A 211 11.52 4.25 7.64
N TYR A 212 12.81 4.00 7.40
CA TYR A 212 13.64 4.92 6.62
C TYR A 212 13.43 4.77 5.10
N SER A 213 13.20 3.56 4.61
CA SER A 213 12.92 3.30 3.18
C SER A 213 11.43 3.13 2.87
N SER A 214 10.56 3.18 3.89
CA SER A 214 9.13 2.84 3.78
C SER A 214 8.91 1.46 3.15
N SER A 215 9.86 0.55 3.36
CA SER A 215 9.72 -0.83 2.89
C SER A 215 8.74 -1.58 3.79
N ILE A 216 7.95 -2.46 3.19
CA ILE A 216 7.01 -3.31 3.91
C ILE A 216 7.45 -4.76 3.80
N LEU A 217 7.59 -5.44 4.94
CA LEU A 217 7.99 -6.83 5.00
C LEU A 217 6.83 -7.64 5.59
N PHE A 218 6.42 -8.67 4.87
CA PHE A 218 5.43 -9.63 5.31
C PHE A 218 6.16 -10.82 5.92
N ALA A 219 6.04 -11.00 7.24
CA ALA A 219 6.52 -12.20 7.91
C ALA A 219 5.68 -13.42 7.51
N GLY A 220 4.39 -13.22 7.26
CA GLY A 220 3.50 -14.19 6.65
C GLY A 220 2.60 -13.51 5.61
N TYR A 221 2.19 -14.25 4.59
CA TYR A 221 1.32 -13.72 3.54
C TYR A 221 0.31 -14.77 3.05
N ALA A 222 -0.93 -14.33 2.85
CA ALA A 222 -2.07 -15.16 2.50
C ALA A 222 -2.95 -14.52 1.42
N ASP A 223 -3.86 -15.29 0.86
CA ASP A 223 -4.72 -14.86 -0.25
C ASP A 223 -5.60 -13.63 0.12
N ASN A 224 -6.19 -13.66 1.32
CA ASN A 224 -7.03 -12.57 1.84
C ASN A 224 -6.25 -11.28 2.15
N MET A 225 -4.91 -11.28 2.03
CA MET A 225 -4.06 -10.11 2.26
C MET A 225 -3.76 -9.31 0.98
N LYS A 226 -4.40 -9.64 -0.15
CA LYS A 226 -4.24 -8.94 -1.44
C LYS A 226 -4.35 -7.42 -1.34
N GLU A 227 -5.32 -6.92 -0.59
CA GLU A 227 -5.54 -5.48 -0.42
C GLU A 227 -4.36 -4.79 0.28
N LEU A 228 -3.71 -5.45 1.26
CA LEU A 228 -2.50 -4.90 1.88
C LEU A 228 -1.33 -4.91 0.91
N ALA A 229 -1.14 -5.98 0.14
CA ALA A 229 -0.02 -6.07 -0.81
C ALA A 229 -0.03 -4.89 -1.79
N VAL A 230 -1.17 -4.61 -2.40
CA VAL A 230 -1.31 -3.49 -3.35
C VAL A 230 -1.03 -2.15 -2.67
N ARG A 231 -1.52 -1.95 -1.45
CA ARG A 231 -1.25 -0.71 -0.71
C ARG A 231 0.19 -0.56 -0.26
N SER A 232 0.82 -1.66 0.16
CA SER A 232 2.24 -1.69 0.50
C SER A 232 3.06 -1.26 -0.71
N VAL A 233 2.76 -1.79 -1.91
CA VAL A 233 3.41 -1.34 -3.13
C VAL A 233 3.23 0.16 -3.31
N ILE A 234 1.99 0.67 -3.36
CA ILE A 234 1.76 2.11 -3.54
C ILE A 234 2.53 2.92 -2.49
N TYR A 235 2.33 2.65 -1.20
CA TYR A 235 3.00 3.34 -0.09
C TYR A 235 4.53 3.36 -0.24
N THR A 236 5.14 2.22 -0.53
CA THR A 236 6.58 2.06 -0.71
C THR A 236 7.09 2.81 -1.94
N CYS A 237 6.34 2.81 -3.06
CA CYS A 237 6.74 3.51 -4.28
C CYS A 237 6.55 5.04 -4.20
N LEU A 238 5.76 5.56 -3.26
CA LEU A 238 5.51 7.02 -3.12
C LEU A 238 6.75 7.79 -2.65
N ARG A 239 7.54 7.21 -1.74
CA ARG A 239 8.61 7.95 -1.05
C ARG A 239 9.83 8.28 -1.91
N THR A 240 10.00 7.63 -3.07
CA THR A 240 11.10 7.93 -4.01
C THR A 240 10.84 9.16 -4.87
N SER A 241 9.62 9.68 -4.87
CA SER A 241 9.25 10.88 -5.64
C SER A 241 9.65 12.20 -4.97
N ALA A 242 10.17 12.17 -3.74
CA ALA A 242 10.50 13.38 -2.97
C ALA A 242 11.89 13.97 -3.32
N THR A 243 12.61 13.38 -4.26
CA THR A 243 13.93 13.84 -4.73
C THR A 243 13.92 14.03 -6.25
N THR A 244 13.24 15.07 -6.73
CA THR A 244 13.50 15.71 -8.03
C THR A 244 13.13 17.17 -7.95
#